data_AF-A0A844FSR2-F1
#
_entry.id   AF-A0A844FSR2-F1
#
_cell.length_a   1.000
_cell.length_b   1.000
_cell.length_c   1.000
_cell.angle_alpha   90.00
_cell.angle_beta   90.00
_cell.angle_gamma   90.00
#
_symmetry.space_group_name_H-M   'P 1'
#
loop_
_entity.id
_entity.type
_entity.pdbx_description
1 polymer ?
#
loop_
_entity_poly.entity_id
_entity_poly.type
_entity_poly.pdbx_seq_one_letter_code
_entity_poly.pdbx_strand_id
1 'polypeptide(L)'
;MSFLDSQKYYKNISTVFIPPDYWTGSYYCRGTAMLGPEMYYEALKLEKEITKKQIEICSDRWKELCKENAPMRLMVSGNLVSLPEDFLDSFIRNTTIKLPEKFTIARLVGDVMGVYELMVGDFSLYERVLCFVERGELEIVEECKEKPMVTRVKKTI
;
A
#
# COMPACT_ATOMS: atom_id res chain seq x y z
N MET A 1 -21.00 -1.60 -18.50
CA MET A 1 -20.99 -2.81 -17.66
C MET A 1 -21.63 -2.48 -16.31
N SER A 2 -22.88 -2.87 -16.06
CA SER A 2 -23.47 -2.83 -14.71
C SER A 2 -23.33 -4.22 -14.09
N PHE A 3 -22.19 -4.51 -13.47
CA PHE A 3 -21.88 -5.87 -13.03
C PHE A 3 -22.45 -6.22 -11.64
N LEU A 4 -23.16 -5.32 -10.97
CA LEU A 4 -23.71 -5.58 -9.64
C LEU A 4 -25.15 -5.09 -9.56
N ASP A 5 -26.05 -6.03 -9.32
CA ASP A 5 -27.42 -5.76 -8.90
C ASP A 5 -27.36 -5.02 -7.55
N SER A 6 -27.47 -3.70 -7.59
CA SER A 6 -27.21 -2.80 -6.46
C SER A 6 -28.18 -3.00 -5.29
N GLN A 7 -29.25 -3.78 -5.47
CA GLN A 7 -30.16 -4.13 -4.37
C GLN A 7 -29.83 -5.48 -3.71
N LYS A 8 -29.07 -6.35 -4.37
CA LYS A 8 -28.76 -7.70 -3.88
C LYS A 8 -27.56 -7.74 -2.93
N TYR A 9 -26.53 -6.92 -3.18
CA TYR A 9 -25.25 -6.99 -2.47
C TYR A 9 -25.08 -5.99 -1.30
N TYR A 10 -25.99 -5.04 -1.13
CA TYR A 10 -25.85 -3.96 -0.15
C TYR A 10 -26.79 -4.08 1.05
N LYS A 11 -27.53 -5.19 1.19
CA LYS A 11 -28.52 -5.32 2.27
C LYS A 11 -27.86 -5.34 3.64
N ASN A 12 -26.78 -6.11 3.79
CA ASN A 12 -25.91 -6.15 4.96
C ASN A 12 -24.46 -6.10 4.48
N ILE A 13 -23.77 -4.98 4.75
CA ILE A 13 -22.32 -4.86 4.52
C ILE A 13 -21.65 -5.09 5.87
N SER A 14 -20.68 -5.98 5.91
CA SER A 14 -19.85 -6.24 7.08
C SER A 14 -18.38 -6.11 6.71
N THR A 15 -17.54 -5.92 7.71
CA THR A 15 -16.10 -6.03 7.54
C THR A 15 -15.49 -6.69 8.76
N VAL A 16 -14.37 -7.36 8.55
CA VAL A 16 -13.52 -7.85 9.63
C VAL A 16 -12.66 -6.69 10.12
N PHE A 17 -12.81 -6.32 11.39
CA PHE A 17 -12.00 -5.29 12.04
C PHE A 17 -10.83 -5.94 12.77
N ILE A 18 -9.64 -5.86 12.19
CA ILE A 18 -8.42 -6.35 12.83
C ILE A 18 -7.96 -5.34 13.91
N PRO A 19 -7.91 -5.74 15.19
CA PRO A 19 -7.39 -4.89 16.25
C PRO A 19 -5.91 -4.51 16.00
N PRO A 20 -5.47 -3.32 16.43
CA PRO A 20 -4.07 -2.89 16.26
C PRO A 20 -3.03 -3.85 16.88
N ASP A 21 -3.42 -4.62 17.90
CA ASP A 21 -2.60 -5.58 18.64
C ASP A 21 -2.79 -7.03 18.17
N TYR A 22 -3.43 -7.26 17.03
CA TYR A 22 -3.68 -8.61 16.50
C TYR A 22 -2.38 -9.31 16.08
N TRP A 23 -1.90 -10.23 16.90
CA TRP A 23 -0.65 -10.97 16.69
C TRP A 23 -0.89 -12.29 15.95
N THR A 24 -0.15 -12.54 14.87
CA THR A 24 -0.27 -13.78 14.08
C THR A 24 0.58 -14.94 14.59
N GLY A 25 1.42 -14.72 15.61
CA GLY A 25 2.50 -15.64 15.97
C GLY A 25 3.86 -15.23 15.40
N SER A 26 3.87 -14.37 14.38
CA SER A 26 5.12 -13.91 13.72
C SER A 26 5.19 -12.41 13.47
N TYR A 27 4.04 -11.74 13.28
CA TYR A 27 3.97 -10.30 13.08
C TYR A 27 2.63 -9.75 13.59
N TYR A 28 2.57 -8.43 13.85
CA TYR A 28 1.32 -7.75 14.11
C TYR A 28 0.60 -7.49 12.78
N CYS A 29 -0.63 -7.97 12.68
CA CYS A 29 -1.48 -7.79 11.51
C CYS A 29 -2.20 -6.45 11.59
N ARG A 30 -2.13 -5.64 10.54
CA ARG A 30 -2.77 -4.31 10.48
C ARG A 30 -3.94 -4.23 9.50
N GLY A 31 -4.34 -5.36 8.93
CA GLY A 31 -5.46 -5.46 8.01
C GLY A 31 -5.59 -6.86 7.44
N THR A 32 -6.77 -7.21 6.94
CA THR A 32 -7.07 -8.56 6.46
C THR A 32 -6.17 -9.03 5.31
N ALA A 33 -5.66 -8.10 4.49
CA ALA A 33 -4.71 -8.41 3.42
C ALA A 33 -3.36 -8.95 3.92
N MET A 34 -3.02 -8.75 5.19
CA MET A 34 -1.81 -9.28 5.81
C MET A 34 -2.06 -10.63 6.51
N LEU A 35 -3.26 -11.20 6.44
CA LEU A 35 -3.54 -12.50 7.07
C LEU A 35 -3.12 -13.64 6.15
N GLY A 36 -2.45 -14.64 6.72
CA GLY A 36 -2.27 -15.94 6.09
C GLY A 36 -3.63 -16.66 5.92
N PRO A 37 -3.79 -17.50 4.87
CA PRO A 37 -5.02 -18.26 4.60
C PRO A 37 -5.59 -19.00 5.83
N GLU A 38 -4.71 -19.52 6.68
CA GLU A 38 -5.03 -20.26 7.89
C GLU A 38 -5.70 -19.42 8.98
N MET A 39 -5.48 -18.10 8.99
CA MET A 39 -5.98 -17.18 10.01
C MET A 39 -7.38 -16.63 9.68
N TYR A 40 -7.87 -16.80 8.45
CA TYR A 40 -9.13 -16.19 8.02
C TYR A 40 -10.32 -16.67 8.86
N TYR A 41 -10.39 -17.96 9.17
CA TYR A 41 -11.51 -18.50 9.95
C TYR A 41 -11.61 -17.87 11.34
N GLU A 42 -10.48 -17.67 12.01
CA GLU A 42 -10.43 -17.01 13.31
C GLU A 42 -10.72 -15.51 13.19
N ALA A 43 -10.18 -14.85 12.17
CA ALA A 43 -10.41 -13.43 11.92
C ALA A 43 -11.88 -13.11 11.59
N LEU A 44 -12.62 -14.03 10.96
CA LEU A 44 -14.06 -13.87 10.69
C LEU A 44 -14.88 -13.69 11.97
N LYS A 45 -14.41 -14.17 13.13
CA LYS A 45 -15.08 -13.92 14.42
C LYS A 45 -15.07 -12.44 14.83
N LEU A 46 -14.23 -11.63 14.19
CA LEU A 46 -14.13 -10.18 14.38
C LEU A 46 -14.97 -9.39 13.37
N GLU A 47 -15.75 -10.08 12.54
CA GLU A 47 -16.70 -9.46 11.63
C GLU A 47 -17.71 -8.61 12.40
N LYS A 48 -17.93 -7.39 11.91
CA LYS A 48 -19.00 -6.52 12.41
C LYS A 48 -19.75 -5.95 11.22
N GLU A 49 -21.07 -5.86 11.36
CA GLU A 49 -21.89 -5.14 10.40
C GLU A 49 -21.52 -3.65 10.40
N ILE A 50 -21.43 -3.09 9.20
CA ILE A 50 -21.26 -1.66 8.98
C ILE A 50 -22.65 -1.02 9.01
N THR A 51 -22.81 -0.03 9.89
CA THR A 51 -24.07 0.71 10.00
C THR A 51 -24.34 1.53 8.73
N LYS A 52 -25.61 1.79 8.43
CA LYS A 52 -25.99 2.69 7.32
C LYS A 52 -25.28 4.04 7.39
N LYS A 53 -25.13 4.60 8.59
CA LYS A 53 -24.46 5.89 8.78
C LYS A 53 -22.98 5.85 8.40
N GLN A 54 -22.28 4.76 8.72
CA GLN A 54 -20.88 4.57 8.30
C GLN A 54 -20.77 4.42 6.78
N ILE A 55 -21.70 3.68 6.15
CA ILE A 55 -21.76 3.57 4.69
C ILE A 55 -21.94 4.95 4.04
N GLU A 56 -22.87 5.76 4.56
CA GLU A 56 -23.10 7.13 4.08
C GLU A 56 -21.84 7.99 4.21
N ILE A 57 -21.19 7.99 5.38
CA ILE A 57 -19.95 8.76 5.61
C ILE A 57 -18.85 8.33 4.63
N CYS A 58 -18.62 7.02 4.49
CA CYS A 58 -17.63 6.50 3.55
C CYS A 58 -17.98 6.84 2.10
N SER A 59 -19.26 6.76 1.73
CA SER A 59 -19.74 7.10 0.38
C SER A 59 -19.52 8.58 0.07
N ASP A 60 -19.87 9.47 0.99
CA ASP A 60 -19.70 10.91 0.79
C ASP A 60 -18.21 11.28 0.75
N ARG A 61 -17.39 10.71 1.64
CA ARG A 61 -15.94 10.89 1.58
C ARG A 61 -15.35 10.38 0.25
N TRP A 62 -15.83 9.24 -0.24
CA TRP A 62 -15.38 8.72 -1.54
C TRP A 62 -15.76 9.66 -2.69
N LYS A 63 -16.97 10.23 -2.69
CA LYS A 63 -17.38 11.22 -3.71
C LYS A 63 -16.48 12.46 -3.69
N GLU A 64 -16.10 12.96 -2.52
CA GLU A 64 -15.14 14.06 -2.39
C GLU A 64 -13.79 13.68 -2.98
N LEU A 65 -13.25 12.52 -2.59
CA LEU A 65 -11.99 12.00 -3.10
C LEU A 65 -12.02 11.86 -4.63
N CYS A 66 -13.13 11.38 -5.22
CA CYS A 66 -13.29 11.33 -6.67
C CYS A 66 -13.22 12.71 -7.33
N LYS A 67 -13.79 13.75 -6.71
CA LYS A 67 -13.70 15.13 -7.22
C LYS A 67 -12.29 15.68 -7.14
N GLU A 68 -11.55 15.35 -6.08
CA GLU A 68 -10.14 15.73 -5.92
C GLU A 68 -9.27 15.11 -7.03
N ASN A 69 -9.63 13.90 -7.51
CA ASN A 69 -8.96 13.19 -8.60
C ASN A 69 -7.42 13.13 -8.46
N ALA A 70 -6.93 13.03 -7.23
CA ALA A 70 -5.51 12.96 -6.95
C ALA A 70 -4.91 11.60 -7.37
N PRO A 71 -3.63 11.57 -7.78
CA PRO A 71 -2.98 10.37 -8.28
C PRO A 71 -2.72 9.32 -7.19
N MET A 72 -2.52 9.77 -5.94
CA MET A 72 -2.26 8.89 -4.82
C MET A 72 -3.12 9.26 -3.61
N ARG A 73 -3.49 8.25 -2.81
CA ARG A 73 -4.15 8.44 -1.52
C ARG A 73 -3.50 7.53 -0.48
N LEU A 74 -3.24 8.06 0.72
CA LEU A 74 -2.72 7.30 1.84
C LEU A 74 -3.59 7.47 3.08
N MET A 75 -3.57 6.47 3.95
CA MET A 75 -4.15 6.56 5.28
C MET A 75 -3.17 7.28 6.21
N VAL A 76 -3.50 8.50 6.61
CA VAL A 76 -2.72 9.32 7.55
C VAL A 76 -3.60 9.59 8.77
N SER A 77 -3.16 9.13 9.95
CA SER A 77 -3.90 9.26 11.20
C SER A 77 -5.38 8.89 11.09
N GLY A 78 -5.67 7.78 10.41
CA GLY A 78 -7.05 7.27 10.24
C GLY A 78 -7.87 7.93 9.13
N ASN A 79 -7.30 8.86 8.35
CA ASN A 79 -8.01 9.54 7.26
C ASN A 79 -7.35 9.26 5.90
N LEU A 80 -8.17 9.07 4.87
CA LEU A 80 -7.69 9.05 3.48
C LEU A 80 -7.34 10.48 3.06
N VAL A 81 -6.07 10.69 2.75
CA VAL A 81 -5.52 11.97 2.29
C VAL A 81 -5.04 11.83 0.85
N SER A 82 -5.47 12.75 -0.01
CA SER A 82 -4.99 12.88 -1.38
C SER A 82 -3.60 13.52 -1.41
N LEU A 83 -2.71 12.92 -2.19
CA LEU A 83 -1.29 13.27 -2.23
C LEU A 83 -0.78 13.33 -3.67
N PRO A 84 0.25 14.14 -3.94
CA PRO A 84 0.94 14.10 -5.22
C PRO A 84 1.67 12.77 -5.38
N GLU A 85 1.92 12.39 -6.63
CA GLU A 85 2.54 11.10 -6.98
C GLU A 85 3.96 10.96 -6.42
N ASP A 86 4.69 12.06 -6.28
CA ASP A 86 6.08 12.12 -5.81
C ASP A 86 6.23 12.20 -4.28
N PHE A 87 5.13 12.14 -3.52
CA PHE A 87 5.15 12.21 -2.06
C PHE A 87 6.09 11.15 -1.44
N LEU A 88 6.12 9.95 -2.03
CA LEU A 88 6.96 8.84 -1.57
C LEU A 88 8.45 9.04 -1.87
N ASP A 89 8.80 9.93 -2.81
CA ASP A 89 10.17 10.08 -3.32
C ASP A 89 11.16 10.42 -2.20
N SER A 90 10.75 11.25 -1.23
CA SER A 90 11.59 11.63 -0.08
C SER A 90 11.99 10.42 0.78
N PHE A 91 11.06 9.49 1.02
CA PHE A 91 11.30 8.26 1.77
C PHE A 91 12.25 7.34 1.02
N ILE A 92 12.05 7.20 -0.30
CA ILE A 92 12.90 6.39 -1.17
C ILE A 92 14.34 6.93 -1.22
N ARG A 93 14.52 8.26 -1.38
CA ARG A 93 15.84 8.91 -1.35
C ARG A 93 16.54 8.69 -0.01
N ASN A 94 15.83 8.91 1.09
CA ASN A 94 16.38 8.74 2.44
C ASN A 94 16.83 7.30 2.72
N THR A 95 16.09 6.30 2.22
CA THR A 95 16.50 4.88 2.32
C THR A 95 17.68 4.58 1.42
N THR A 96 17.67 5.10 0.18
CA THR A 96 18.75 4.91 -0.80
C THR A 96 20.10 5.34 -0.24
N ILE A 97 20.17 6.49 0.45
CA ILE A 97 21.42 7.00 1.06
C ILE A 97 22.06 5.96 1.99
N LYS A 98 21.26 5.19 2.72
CA LYS A 98 21.71 4.20 3.72
C LYS A 98 22.13 2.86 3.12
N LEU A 99 21.74 2.57 1.88
CA LEU A 99 22.09 1.33 1.19
C LEU A 99 23.53 1.38 0.65
N PRO A 100 24.16 0.22 0.36
CA PRO A 100 25.42 0.18 -0.39
C PRO A 100 25.30 0.85 -1.77
N GLU A 101 26.41 1.00 -2.49
CA GLU A 101 26.41 1.60 -3.84
C GLU A 101 25.47 0.87 -4.81
N LYS A 102 25.43 -0.47 -4.73
CA LYS A 102 24.63 -1.37 -5.57
C LYS A 102 23.66 -2.18 -4.71
N PHE A 103 22.41 -2.26 -5.12
CA PHE A 103 21.36 -2.99 -4.40
C PHE A 103 20.24 -3.42 -5.35
N THR A 104 19.38 -4.34 -4.92
CA THR A 104 18.17 -4.72 -5.67
C THR A 104 17.03 -3.75 -5.39
N ILE A 105 16.11 -3.59 -6.35
CA ILE A 105 14.90 -2.79 -6.15
C ILE A 105 14.07 -3.35 -4.98
N ALA A 106 13.94 -4.67 -4.87
CA ALA A 106 13.26 -5.34 -3.77
C ALA A 106 13.83 -4.93 -2.40
N ARG A 107 15.16 -4.80 -2.30
CA ARG A 107 15.80 -4.39 -1.05
C ARG A 107 15.42 -2.95 -0.68
N LEU A 108 15.46 -2.04 -1.64
CA LEU A 108 15.06 -0.65 -1.42
C LEU A 108 13.58 -0.54 -1.03
N VAL A 109 12.69 -1.20 -1.76
CA VAL A 109 11.24 -1.20 -1.48
C VAL A 109 10.96 -1.78 -0.09
N GLY A 110 11.54 -2.94 0.23
CA GLY A 110 11.37 -3.57 1.53
C GLY A 110 11.89 -2.71 2.69
N ASP A 111 13.03 -2.05 2.52
CA ASP A 111 13.58 -1.17 3.54
C ASP A 111 12.73 0.11 3.72
N VAL A 112 12.17 0.69 2.65
CA VAL A 112 11.21 1.81 2.77
C VAL A 112 9.96 1.38 3.54
N MET A 113 9.38 0.23 3.19
CA MET A 113 8.17 -0.28 3.88
C MET A 113 8.45 -0.58 5.36
N GLY A 114 9.59 -1.21 5.66
CA GLY A 114 9.95 -1.61 7.02
C GLY A 114 10.34 -0.45 7.93
N VAL A 115 10.97 0.60 7.39
CA VAL A 115 11.40 1.77 8.20
C VAL A 115 10.26 2.74 8.47
N TYR A 116 9.40 2.98 7.48
CA TYR A 116 8.40 4.05 7.56
C TYR A 116 6.99 3.56 7.85
N GLU A 117 6.76 2.24 7.86
CA GLU A 117 5.47 1.60 8.12
C GLU A 117 4.30 2.23 7.34
N LEU A 118 4.59 2.71 6.14
CA LEU A 118 3.59 3.33 5.27
C LEU A 118 2.62 2.25 4.82
N MET A 119 1.30 2.48 4.99
CA MET A 119 0.26 1.60 4.45
C MET A 119 0.17 1.75 2.92
N VAL A 120 1.25 1.40 2.23
CA VAL A 120 1.43 1.47 0.78
C VAL A 120 1.87 0.10 0.26
N GLY A 121 1.39 -0.26 -0.93
CA GLY A 121 1.85 -1.47 -1.61
C GLY A 121 3.28 -1.34 -2.11
N ASP A 122 3.96 -2.48 -2.21
CA ASP A 122 5.29 -2.59 -2.82
C ASP A 122 5.31 -2.09 -4.27
N PHE A 123 4.24 -2.35 -5.04
CA PHE A 123 4.11 -1.93 -6.42
C PHE A 123 4.19 -0.40 -6.60
N SER A 124 3.51 0.37 -5.76
CA SER A 124 3.56 1.84 -5.83
C SER A 124 4.97 2.37 -5.58
N LEU A 125 5.71 1.78 -4.63
CA LEU A 125 7.12 2.15 -4.38
C LEU A 125 8.01 1.74 -5.56
N TYR A 126 7.76 0.57 -6.15
CA TYR A 126 8.48 0.11 -7.34
C TYR A 126 8.31 1.06 -8.53
N GLU A 127 7.10 1.53 -8.81
CA GLU A 127 6.86 2.51 -9.88
C GLU A 127 7.64 3.81 -9.65
N ARG A 128 7.69 4.29 -8.40
CA ARG A 128 8.52 5.46 -8.06
C ARG A 128 10.01 5.20 -8.25
N VAL A 129 10.50 4.00 -7.93
CA VAL A 129 11.90 3.61 -8.20
C VAL A 129 12.20 3.59 -9.70
N LEU A 130 11.25 3.17 -10.56
CA LEU A 130 11.41 3.28 -12.00
C LEU A 130 11.51 4.74 -12.47
N CYS A 131 10.71 5.64 -11.89
CA CYS A 131 10.84 7.08 -12.16
C CYS A 131 12.23 7.61 -11.77
N PHE A 132 12.87 7.06 -10.74
CA PHE A 132 14.23 7.46 -10.35
C PHE A 132 15.26 7.00 -11.38
N VAL A 133 15.06 5.81 -11.96
CA VAL A 133 15.88 5.33 -13.08
C VAL A 133 15.71 6.23 -14.30
N GLU A 134 14.47 6.57 -14.66
CA GLU A 134 14.17 7.47 -15.79
C GLU A 134 14.76 8.87 -15.61
N ARG A 135 14.78 9.38 -14.38
CA ARG A 135 15.38 10.67 -14.01
C ARG A 135 16.91 10.62 -13.90
N GLY A 136 17.52 9.44 -13.98
CA GLY A 136 18.96 9.24 -13.81
C GLY A 136 19.45 9.33 -12.37
N GLU A 137 18.56 9.33 -11.37
CA GLU A 137 18.92 9.27 -9.94
C GLU A 137 19.48 7.88 -9.57
N LEU A 138 19.04 6.85 -10.29
CA LEU A 138 19.53 5.46 -10.20
C LEU A 138 19.88 4.94 -11.59
N GLU A 139 20.86 4.05 -11.68
CA GLU A 139 21.25 3.40 -12.93
C GLU A 139 21.05 1.88 -12.82
N ILE A 140 20.38 1.26 -13.79
CA ILE A 140 20.25 -0.20 -13.85
C ILE A 140 21.61 -0.80 -14.22
N VAL A 141 22.09 -1.74 -13.39
CA VAL A 141 23.36 -2.44 -13.62
C VAL A 141 23.17 -3.92 -13.99
N GLU A 142 22.05 -4.52 -13.59
CA GLU A 142 21.71 -5.91 -13.90
C GLU A 142 20.19 -6.05 -13.97
N GLU A 143 19.63 -6.06 -15.18
CA GLU A 143 18.19 -6.14 -15.41
C GLU A 143 17.68 -7.59 -15.34
N CYS A 144 16.58 -7.82 -14.60
CA CYS A 144 15.87 -9.10 -14.61
C CYS A 144 14.41 -8.91 -15.01
N LYS A 145 14.10 -9.11 -16.30
CA LYS A 145 12.75 -8.87 -16.85
C LYS A 145 11.68 -9.81 -16.29
N GLU A 146 12.05 -11.06 -16.01
CA GLU A 146 11.13 -12.05 -15.42
C GLU A 146 10.78 -11.73 -13.97
N LYS A 147 11.70 -11.08 -13.23
CA LYS A 147 11.52 -10.71 -11.84
C LYS A 147 11.98 -9.27 -11.63
N PRO A 148 11.20 -8.25 -12.07
CA PRO A 148 11.67 -6.88 -12.11
C PRO A 148 12.17 -6.33 -10.77
N MET A 149 11.61 -6.81 -9.65
CA MET A 149 12.04 -6.47 -8.29
C MET A 149 13.47 -6.95 -7.95
N VAL A 150 14.02 -7.99 -8.61
CA VAL A 150 15.41 -8.44 -8.36
C VAL A 150 16.44 -7.70 -9.21
N THR A 151 15.98 -6.84 -10.13
CA THR A 151 16.85 -5.93 -10.89
C THR A 151 17.75 -5.15 -9.95
N ARG A 152 19.05 -5.12 -10.26
CA ARG A 152 20.03 -4.35 -9.51
C ARG A 152 20.21 -2.98 -10.11
N VAL A 153 20.25 -2.01 -9.21
CA VAL A 153 20.51 -0.60 -9.51
C VAL A 153 21.72 -0.13 -8.71
N LYS A 154 22.34 0.95 -9.17
CA LYS A 154 23.36 1.69 -8.41
C LYS A 154 22.98 3.16 -8.32
N LYS A 155 23.56 3.85 -7.33
CA LYS A 155 23.45 5.31 -7.19
C LYS A 155 24.25 6.00 -8.29
N THR A 156 23.71 7.07 -8.87
CA THR A 156 24.40 7.85 -9.91
C THR A 156 25.26 8.99 -9.34
N ILE A 157 25.07 9.35 -8.06
CA ILE A 157 25.82 10.38 -7.32
C ILE A 157 26.21 9.84 -5.94
#